data_AF-A0A351LDP8-F1
#
_entry.id   AF-A0A351LDP8-F1
#
_cell.length_a   1.000
_cell.length_b   1.000
_cell.length_c   1.000
_cell.angle_alpha   90.00
_cell.angle_beta   90.00
_cell.angle_gamma   90.00
#
_symmetry.space_group_name_H-M   'P 1'
#
loop_
_entity.id
_entity.type
_entity.pdbx_description
1 polymer ?
#
loop_
_entity_poly.entity_id
_entity_poly.type
_entity_poly.pdbx_seq_one_letter_code
_entity_poly.pdbx_strand_id
1 'polypeptide(L)'
;MSQELFEVLRLADRLSPDEQLELISYLVQRLRKCDIKRKPRRSVMEFAGVAPNLLGGMDAQEYVNRIRRGEFPELEIEQQESEKQE
;
A
#
# COMPACT_ATOMS: atom_id res chain seq x y z
N MET A 1 18.97 12.19 -0.46
CA MET A 1 18.44 13.55 -0.70
C MET A 1 19.23 14.14 -1.85
N SER A 2 18.59 14.76 -2.85
CA SER A 2 19.36 15.45 -3.90
C SER A 2 20.06 16.68 -3.29
N GLN A 3 21.20 17.07 -3.86
CA GLN A 3 21.94 18.27 -3.42
C GLN A 3 21.09 19.54 -3.54
N GLU A 4 20.30 19.63 -4.61
CA GLU A 4 19.37 20.73 -4.88
C GLU A 4 18.32 20.88 -3.78
N LEU A 5 17.74 19.78 -3.30
CA LEU A 5 16.74 19.79 -2.24
C LEU A 5 17.33 20.26 -0.91
N PHE A 6 18.58 19.86 -0.62
CA PHE A 6 19.27 20.29 0.59
C PHE A 6 19.51 21.80 0.62
N GLU A 7 19.93 22.39 -0.50
CA GLU A 7 20.12 23.84 -0.60
C GLU A 7 18.81 24.61 -0.45
N VAL A 8 17.72 24.12 -1.04
CA VAL A 8 16.39 24.74 -0.89
C VAL A 8 15.93 24.74 0.57
N LEU A 9 16.14 23.64 1.30
CA LEU A 9 15.81 23.57 2.73
C LEU A 9 16.63 24.56 3.55
N ARG A 10 17.95 24.62 3.31
CA ARG A 10 18.85 25.55 3.98
C ARG A 10 18.46 27.01 3.73
N LEU A 11 17.98 27.33 2.52
CA LEU A 11 17.50 28.67 2.19
C LEU A 11 16.14 28.96 2.84
N ALA A 12 15.23 27.98 2.85
CA ALA A 12 13.92 28.11 3.48
C ALA A 12 14.02 28.40 4.98
N ASP A 13 14.99 27.79 5.68
CA ASP A 13 15.23 28.03 7.11
C ASP A 13 15.69 29.47 7.43
N ARG A 14 16.19 30.21 6.44
CA ARG A 14 16.62 31.61 6.59
C ARG A 14 15.53 32.63 6.28
N LEU A 15 14.42 32.18 5.68
CA LEU A 15 13.28 33.02 5.37
C LEU A 15 12.51 33.38 6.65
N SER A 16 11.88 34.55 6.64
CA SER A 16 10.89 34.91 7.66
C SER A 16 9.66 33.99 7.59
N PRO A 17 8.87 33.88 8.67
CA PRO A 17 7.66 33.06 8.65
C PRO A 17 6.69 33.40 7.50
N ASP A 18 6.56 34.68 7.14
CA ASP A 18 5.68 35.11 6.05
C ASP A 18 6.20 34.65 4.68
N GLU A 19 7.50 34.76 4.44
CA GLU A 19 8.14 34.29 3.21
C GLU A 19 8.12 32.75 3.11
N GLN A 20 8.21 32.04 4.23
CA GLN A 20 8.04 30.59 4.26
C GLN A 20 6.62 30.19 3.84
N LEU A 21 5.60 30.92 4.30
CA LEU A 21 4.21 30.70 3.90
C LEU A 21 4.01 30.98 2.40
N GLU A 22 4.64 32.02 1.88
CA GLU A 22 4.62 32.34 0.45
C GLU A 22 5.28 31.23 -0.38
N LEU A 23 6.45 30.73 0.05
CA LEU A 23 7.13 29.61 -0.58
C LEU A 23 6.26 28.35 -0.60
N ILE A 24 5.59 28.03 0.52
CA ILE A 24 4.65 26.90 0.59
C ILE A 24 3.52 27.09 -0.42
N SER A 25 2.90 28.27 -0.48
CA SER A 25 1.81 28.58 -1.41
C SER A 25 2.26 28.38 -2.87
N TYR A 26 3.42 28.92 -3.23
CA TYR A 26 4.01 28.76 -4.57
C TYR A 26 4.23 27.29 -4.94
N LEU A 27 4.83 26.51 -4.04
CA LEU A 27 5.08 25.09 -4.27
C LEU A 27 3.78 24.29 -4.42
N VAL A 28 2.77 24.55 -3.58
CA VAL A 28 1.45 23.90 -3.67
C VAL A 28 0.77 24.23 -5.00
N GLN A 29 0.77 25.50 -5.43
CA GLN A 29 0.19 25.88 -6.71
C GLN A 29 0.89 25.22 -7.89
N ARG A 30 2.22 25.11 -7.84
CA ARG A 30 3.01 24.44 -8.88
C ARG A 30 2.70 22.93 -8.93
N LEU A 31 2.62 22.26 -7.78
CA LEU A 31 2.31 20.84 -7.70
C LEU A 31 0.88 20.49 -8.12
N ARG A 32 -0.08 21.40 -7.93
CA ARG A 32 -1.45 21.23 -8.47
C ARG A 32 -1.51 21.19 -9.99
N LYS A 33 -0.58 21.87 -10.67
CA LYS A 33 -0.46 21.87 -12.14
C LYS A 33 0.31 20.66 -12.66
N CYS A 34 1.09 20.00 -11.80
CA CYS A 34 1.66 18.72 -12.14
C CYS A 34 0.53 17.68 -12.13
N ASP A 35 0.29 17.03 -13.27
CA ASP A 35 -0.42 15.75 -13.30
C ASP A 35 0.44 14.73 -12.57
N ILE A 36 0.40 14.77 -11.23
CA ILE A 36 0.86 13.68 -10.39
C ILE A 36 -0.07 12.54 -10.76
N LYS A 37 0.38 11.69 -11.70
CA LYS A 37 -0.33 10.48 -12.07
C LYS A 37 -0.57 9.72 -10.78
N ARG A 38 -1.78 9.83 -10.24
CA ARG A 38 -2.19 9.04 -9.08
C ARG A 38 -1.90 7.61 -9.49
N LYS A 39 -1.13 6.88 -8.68
CA LYS A 39 -0.96 5.44 -8.91
C LYS A 39 -2.38 4.89 -9.12
N PRO A 40 -2.61 4.12 -10.21
CA PRO A 40 -3.93 3.58 -10.46
C PRO A 40 -4.39 2.87 -9.19
N ARG A 41 -5.62 3.14 -8.75
CA ARG A 41 -6.23 2.38 -7.66
C ARG A 41 -6.24 0.93 -8.14
N ARG A 42 -5.37 0.10 -7.55
CA ARG A 42 -5.30 -1.32 -7.88
C ARG A 42 -6.67 -1.93 -7.67
N SER A 43 -7.09 -2.79 -8.59
CA SER A 43 -8.35 -3.48 -8.47
C SER A 43 -8.25 -4.49 -7.35
N VAL A 44 -9.25 -4.57 -6.48
CA VAL A 44 -9.31 -5.65 -5.46
C VAL A 44 -9.34 -7.02 -6.13
N MET A 45 -9.81 -7.10 -7.39
CA MET A 45 -9.77 -8.33 -8.18
C MET A 45 -8.35 -8.81 -8.50
N GLU A 46 -7.31 -7.99 -8.33
CA GLU A 46 -5.91 -8.45 -8.41
C GLU A 46 -5.58 -9.53 -7.36
N PHE A 47 -6.36 -9.64 -6.28
CA PHE A 47 -6.20 -10.68 -5.26
C PHE A 47 -7.02 -11.96 -5.53
N ALA A 48 -7.90 -11.95 -6.54
CA ALA A 48 -8.71 -13.13 -6.86
C ALA A 48 -7.81 -14.28 -7.32
N GLY A 49 -7.85 -15.40 -6.60
CA GLY A 49 -7.06 -16.60 -6.94
C GLY A 49 -5.59 -16.57 -6.49
N VAL A 50 -5.12 -15.53 -5.79
CA VAL A 50 -3.73 -15.44 -5.29
C VAL A 50 -3.40 -16.51 -4.25
N ALA A 51 -4.41 -17.00 -3.53
CA ALA A 51 -4.23 -18.02 -2.52
C ALA A 51 -5.33 -19.08 -2.67
N PRO A 52 -5.19 -19.99 -3.65
CA PRO A 52 -6.10 -21.13 -3.75
C PRO A 52 -5.94 -21.95 -2.47
N ASN A 53 -7.05 -22.43 -1.94
CA ASN A 53 -7.07 -23.38 -0.82
C ASN A 53 -6.55 -22.86 0.54
N LEU A 54 -6.69 -21.56 0.85
CA LEU A 54 -6.34 -21.02 2.19
C LEU A 54 -6.98 -21.76 3.37
N LEU A 55 -8.14 -22.37 3.14
CA LEU A 55 -8.89 -23.10 4.16
C LEU A 55 -8.56 -24.60 4.18
N GLY A 56 -7.51 -25.07 3.47
CA GLY A 56 -7.15 -26.49 3.44
C GLY A 56 -8.30 -27.39 2.99
N GLY A 57 -9.14 -26.91 2.07
CA GLY A 57 -10.34 -27.59 1.57
C GLY A 57 -11.57 -27.43 2.47
N MET A 58 -11.45 -26.77 3.62
CA MET A 58 -12.57 -26.51 4.53
C MET A 58 -13.54 -25.49 3.92
N ASP A 59 -14.84 -25.77 4.06
CA ASP A 59 -15.89 -24.82 3.71
C ASP A 59 -15.77 -23.53 4.54
N ALA A 60 -16.00 -22.39 3.89
CA ALA A 60 -15.84 -21.08 4.52
C ALA A 60 -16.81 -20.86 5.70
N GLN A 61 -18.03 -21.39 5.63
CA GLN A 61 -19.00 -21.29 6.72
C GLN A 61 -18.57 -22.15 7.91
N GLU A 62 -18.07 -23.35 7.64
CA GLU A 62 -17.58 -24.26 8.68
C GLU A 62 -16.40 -23.65 9.46
N TYR A 63 -15.46 -23.01 8.76
CA TYR A 63 -14.36 -22.27 9.39
C TYR A 63 -14.87 -21.17 10.35
N VAL A 64 -15.81 -20.34 9.89
CA VAL A 64 -16.40 -19.26 10.70
C VAL A 64 -17.14 -19.83 11.93
N ASN A 65 -17.86 -20.93 11.76
CA ASN A 65 -18.57 -21.58 12.86
C ASN A 65 -17.61 -22.08 13.95
N ARG A 66 -16.46 -22.65 13.57
CA ARG A 66 -15.41 -23.08 14.52
C ARG A 66 -14.80 -21.91 15.27
N ILE A 67 -14.45 -20.82 14.57
CA ILE A 67 -13.95 -19.60 15.22
C ILE A 67 -14.95 -19.06 16.24
N ARG A 68 -16.25 -19.03 15.90
CA ARG A 68 -17.29 -18.55 16.82
C ARG A 68 -17.44 -19.42 18.07
N ARG A 69 -17.05 -20.70 18.00
CA ARG A 69 -17.01 -21.63 19.14
C ARG A 69 -15.70 -21.52 19.94
N GLY A 70 -14.75 -20.71 19.49
CA GLY A 70 -13.42 -20.56 20.09
C GLY A 70 -12.40 -21.60 19.61
N GLU A 71 -12.73 -22.36 18.57
CA GLU A 71 -11.83 -23.32 17.94
C GLU A 71 -11.05 -22.62 16.82
N PHE A 72 -9.72 -22.65 16.90
CA PHE A 72 -8.83 -22.18 15.83
C PHE A 72 -8.26 -23.41 15.11
N PRO A 73 -8.93 -23.92 14.06
CA PRO A 73 -8.46 -25.10 13.37
C PRO A 73 -7.11 -24.82 12.70
N GLU A 74 -6.16 -25.72 12.91
CA GLU A 74 -4.94 -25.77 12.09
C GLU A 74 -5.36 -26.15 10.68
N LEU A 75 -5.14 -25.25 9.74
CA LEU A 75 -5.42 -25.48 8.34
C LEU A 75 -4.15 -26.10 7.74
N GLU A 76 -4.20 -27.39 7.42
CA GLU A 76 -3.16 -28.02 6.60
C GLU A 76 -3.24 -27.45 5.19
N ILE A 77 -2.56 -26.33 4.98
CA ILE A 77 -2.38 -25.74 3.66
C ILE A 77 -1.40 -26.64 2.93
N GLU A 78 -1.90 -27.54 2.10
CA GLU A 78 -1.06 -28.21 1.11
C GLU A 78 -0.36 -27.13 0.28
N GLN A 79 0.94 -26.95 0.50
CA GLN A 79 1.76 -26.19 -0.43
C GLN A 79 1.71 -27.00 -1.72
N GLN A 80 0.84 -26.62 -2.65
CA GLN A 80 1.03 -27.04 -4.02
C GLN A 80 2.36 -26.42 -4.43
N GLU A 81 3.43 -27.21 -4.37
CA GLU A 81 4.67 -26.94 -5.06
C GLU A 81 4.26 -26.58 -6.48
N SER A 82 4.35 -25.28 -6.79
CA SER A 82 4.29 -24.80 -8.17
C SER A 82 5.59 -25.20 -8.85
N GLU A 83 5.89 -26.49 -8.86
CA GLU A 83 6.79 -27.16 -9.78
C GLU A 83 5.93 -27.72 -10.91
N LYS A 84 5.53 -26.84 -11.83
CA LYS A 84 5.44 -27.23 -13.23
C LYS A 84 6.15 -26.18 -14.07
N GLN A 85 7.39 -26.55 -14.39
CA GLN A 85 8.07 -26.28 -15.65
C GLN A 85 7.06 -26.06 -16.80
N GLU A 86 7.06 -24.87 -17.41
CA GLU A 86 7.51 -24.59 -18.79
C GLU A 86 7.26 -23.11 -19.14
#